data_AF-A0A0X1TJK9-F1
#
_entry.id   AF-A0A0X1TJK9-F1
#
_cell.length_a   1.000
_cell.length_b   1.000
_cell.length_c   1.000
_cell.angle_alpha   90.00
_cell.angle_beta   90.00
_cell.angle_gamma   90.00
#
_symmetry.space_group_name_H-M   'P 1'
#
loop_
_entity.id
_entity.type
_entity.pdbx_description
1 polymer ?
#
loop_
_entity_poly.entity_id
_entity_poly.type
_entity_poly.pdbx_seq_one_letter_code
_entity_poly.pdbx_strand_id
1 'polypeptide(L)'
;MYTPYMRLIDELFTHTKIIIDKFHLVQHIPRALNKTQIRLMKKFKKHSRKSKHYRQLFLKYPMLLNTTTYQSTYCFKHLIRQIDILNFLLELSLEFQIPFQTFKTYQAYIENTLITPYTDGPIEGINHKIKVIKSCIFVIQNLTKPKTKILTE
;
A
#
# COMPACT_ATOMS: atom_id res chain seq x y z
N MET A 1 -3.84 -6.19 9.43
CA MET A 1 -4.16 -6.25 10.87
C MET A 1 -3.77 -7.62 11.40
N TYR A 2 -3.45 -7.75 12.69
CA TYR A 2 -3.14 -9.05 13.27
C TYR A 2 -4.44 -9.86 13.44
N THR A 3 -4.54 -10.99 12.74
CA THR A 3 -5.77 -11.79 12.57
C THR A 3 -6.48 -12.14 13.89
N PRO A 4 -5.76 -12.48 14.98
CA PRO A 4 -6.41 -12.74 16.27
C PRO A 4 -7.21 -11.56 16.83
N TYR A 5 -6.75 -10.31 16.65
CA TYR A 5 -7.52 -9.15 17.12
C TYR A 5 -8.82 -8.96 16.34
N MET A 6 -8.83 -9.27 15.04
CA MET A 6 -10.04 -9.13 14.22
C MET A 6 -11.11 -10.10 14.70
N ARG A 7 -10.74 -11.37 14.92
CA ARG A 7 -11.66 -12.39 15.47
C ARG A 7 -12.21 -12.00 16.83
N LEU A 8 -11.34 -11.52 17.72
CA LEU A 8 -11.74 -11.11 19.06
C LEU A 8 -12.72 -9.93 19.04
N ILE A 9 -12.54 -8.96 18.13
CA ILE A 9 -13.49 -7.84 17.97
C ILE A 9 -14.84 -8.35 17.48
N ASP A 10 -14.84 -9.26 16.50
CA ASP A 10 -16.07 -9.85 15.96
C ASP A 10 -16.82 -10.68 17.03
N GLU A 11 -16.09 -11.39 17.89
CA GLU A 11 -16.66 -12.17 19.01
C GLU A 11 -17.22 -11.28 20.13
N LEU A 12 -16.50 -10.23 20.51
CA LEU A 12 -16.90 -9.35 21.62
C LEU A 12 -17.99 -8.35 21.24
N PHE A 13 -18.08 -7.97 19.97
CA PHE A 13 -18.98 -6.90 19.53
C PHE A 13 -19.64 -7.22 18.18
N THR A 14 -20.81 -7.86 18.27
CA THR A 14 -21.57 -8.45 17.15
C THR A 14 -22.05 -7.50 16.05
N HIS A 15 -22.06 -6.18 16.29
CA HIS A 15 -22.56 -5.18 15.33
C HIS A 15 -21.51 -4.14 14.91
N THR A 16 -20.24 -4.36 15.25
CA THR A 16 -19.20 -3.36 15.01
C THR A 16 -18.69 -3.42 13.59
N LYS A 17 -18.50 -2.24 12.99
CA LYS A 17 -17.82 -2.13 11.70
C LYS A 17 -16.37 -1.75 11.96
N ILE A 18 -15.46 -2.67 11.64
CA ILE A 18 -14.03 -2.36 11.66
C ILE A 18 -13.74 -1.40 10.51
N ILE A 19 -13.13 -0.26 10.86
CA ILE A 19 -12.62 0.74 9.93
C ILE A 19 -11.09 0.74 9.96
N ILE A 20 -10.50 1.09 8.84
CA ILE A 20 -9.06 1.28 8.66
C ILE A 20 -8.80 2.79 8.70
N ASP A 21 -7.61 3.19 9.14
CA ASP A 21 -7.19 4.59 9.07
C ASP A 21 -7.17 5.08 7.61
N LYS A 22 -7.97 6.13 7.34
CA LYS A 22 -8.18 6.67 6.00
C LYS A 22 -6.92 7.31 5.42
N PHE A 23 -6.12 7.99 6.25
CA PHE A 23 -4.87 8.62 5.82
C PHE A 23 -3.83 7.56 5.45
N HIS A 24 -3.66 6.57 6.31
CA HIS A 24 -2.79 5.43 6.07
C HIS A 24 -3.24 4.61 4.86
N LEU A 25 -4.55 4.49 4.61
CA LEU A 25 -5.08 3.83 3.43
C LEU A 25 -4.71 4.59 2.13
N VAL A 26 -5.01 5.88 2.04
CA VAL A 26 -4.67 6.71 0.87
C VAL A 26 -3.14 6.75 0.63
N GLN A 27 -2.36 6.66 1.70
CA GLN A 27 -0.90 6.72 1.63
C GLN A 27 -0.24 5.36 1.31
N HIS A 28 -0.64 4.28 1.98
CA HIS A 28 0.02 2.98 1.87
C HIS A 28 -0.37 2.23 0.60
N ILE A 29 -1.60 2.40 0.10
CA ILE A 29 -2.06 1.70 -1.11
C ILE A 29 -1.19 2.05 -2.32
N PRO A 30 -1.02 3.35 -2.70
CA PRO A 30 -0.21 3.70 -3.85
C PRO A 30 1.27 3.35 -3.60
N ARG A 31 1.78 3.56 -2.38
CA ARG A 31 3.17 3.24 -2.04
C ARG A 31 3.49 1.76 -2.22
N ALA A 32 2.61 0.87 -1.75
CA ALA A 32 2.78 -0.57 -1.89
C ALA A 32 2.79 -0.99 -3.36
N LEU A 33 1.80 -0.54 -4.14
CA LEU A 33 1.72 -0.81 -5.58
C LEU A 33 2.97 -0.31 -6.32
N ASN A 34 3.42 0.91 -6.01
CA ASN A 34 4.60 1.50 -6.64
C ASN A 34 5.87 0.71 -6.31
N LYS A 35 6.03 0.28 -5.05
CA LYS A 35 7.19 -0.51 -4.61
C LYS A 35 7.23 -1.85 -5.32
N THR A 36 6.10 -2.54 -5.45
CA THR A 36 5.98 -3.79 -6.19
C THR A 36 6.30 -3.59 -7.67
N GLN A 37 5.76 -2.54 -8.30
CA GLN A 37 6.03 -2.23 -9.70
C GLN A 37 7.51 -1.95 -9.97
N ILE A 38 8.17 -1.14 -9.13
CA ILE A 38 9.60 -0.85 -9.27
C ILE A 38 10.43 -2.15 -9.17
N ARG A 39 10.09 -3.02 -8.21
CA ARG A 39 10.78 -4.30 -8.03
C ARG A 39 10.66 -5.19 -9.28
N LEU A 40 9.46 -5.26 -9.86
CA LEU A 40 9.23 -6.05 -11.07
C LEU A 40 9.88 -5.47 -12.30
N MET A 41 9.88 -4.16 -12.45
CA MET A 41 10.61 -3.50 -13.55
C MET A 41 12.11 -3.81 -13.49
N LYS A 42 12.68 -3.88 -12.28
CA LYS A 42 14.08 -4.28 -12.08
C LYS A 42 14.30 -5.76 -12.40
N LYS A 43 13.38 -6.65 -12.00
CA LYS A 43 13.44 -8.11 -12.22
C LYS A 43 13.25 -8.50 -13.69
N PHE A 44 12.26 -7.92 -14.36
CA PHE A 44 11.87 -8.25 -15.74
C PHE A 44 12.21 -7.12 -16.71
N LYS A 45 13.51 -6.86 -16.91
CA LYS A 45 14.00 -5.77 -17.79
C LYS A 45 13.40 -5.83 -19.20
N LYS A 46 13.22 -7.04 -19.76
CA LYS A 46 12.61 -7.29 -21.08
C LYS A 46 11.17 -6.76 -21.20
N HIS A 47 10.39 -6.82 -20.12
CA HIS A 47 8.98 -6.42 -20.10
C HIS A 47 8.73 -5.06 -19.42
N SER A 48 9.80 -4.42 -18.92
CA SER A 48 9.74 -3.14 -18.19
C SER A 48 8.97 -2.04 -18.94
N ARG A 49 9.14 -1.91 -20.26
CA ARG A 49 8.41 -0.94 -21.09
C ARG A 49 6.91 -1.19 -21.08
N LYS A 50 6.49 -2.46 -21.19
CA LYS A 50 5.07 -2.87 -21.17
C LYS A 50 4.44 -2.58 -19.81
N SER A 51 5.14 -2.97 -18.73
CA SER A 51 4.67 -2.74 -17.36
C SER A 51 4.57 -1.25 -17.02
N LYS A 52 5.48 -0.41 -17.53
CA LYS A 52 5.42 1.05 -17.35
C LYS A 52 4.26 1.67 -18.13
N HIS A 53 4.08 1.28 -19.39
CA HIS A 53 3.07 1.86 -20.27
C HIS A 53 1.64 1.53 -19.80
N TYR A 54 1.39 0.28 -19.40
CA TYR A 54 0.06 -0.19 -18.99
C TYR A 54 -0.20 -0.13 -17.48
N ARG A 55 0.65 0.55 -16.72
CA ARG A 55 0.54 0.68 -15.26
C ARG A 55 -0.82 1.16 -14.78
N GLN A 56 -1.46 2.05 -15.55
CA GLN A 56 -2.76 2.63 -15.20
C GLN A 56 -3.91 1.62 -15.29
N LEU A 57 -3.75 0.51 -16.02
CA LEU A 57 -4.77 -0.54 -16.10
C LEU A 57 -5.02 -1.19 -14.74
N PHE A 58 -4.03 -1.19 -13.85
CA PHE A 58 -4.16 -1.68 -12.47
C PHE A 58 -5.03 -0.80 -11.58
N LEU A 59 -5.22 0.45 -11.96
CA LEU A 59 -6.01 1.43 -11.21
C LEU A 59 -7.42 1.59 -11.80
N LYS A 60 -7.70 0.95 -12.94
CA LYS A 60 -9.03 0.98 -13.55
C LYS A 60 -9.97 0.04 -12.80
N TYR A 61 -11.19 0.51 -12.59
CA TYR A 61 -12.26 -0.31 -12.06
C TYR A 61 -12.60 -1.45 -13.03
N PRO A 62 -12.85 -2.69 -12.59
CA PRO A 62 -13.10 -3.83 -13.48
C PRO A 62 -14.17 -3.58 -14.55
N MET A 63 -15.23 -2.85 -14.22
CA MET A 63 -16.31 -2.51 -15.16
C MET A 63 -15.89 -1.51 -16.26
N LEU A 64 -14.79 -0.79 -16.06
CA LEU A 64 -14.23 0.18 -17.00
C LEU A 64 -13.10 -0.43 -17.85
N LEU A 65 -12.75 -1.70 -17.64
CA LEU A 65 -11.80 -2.40 -18.49
C LEU A 65 -12.50 -2.91 -19.74
N ASN A 66 -11.84 -2.72 -20.88
CA ASN A 66 -12.30 -3.26 -22.15
C ASN A 66 -12.05 -4.77 -22.22
N THR A 67 -13.12 -5.54 -22.02
CA THR A 67 -13.12 -7.01 -22.00
C THR A 67 -13.56 -7.64 -23.31
N THR A 68 -14.21 -6.87 -24.19
CA THR A 68 -14.90 -7.38 -25.37
C THR A 68 -14.20 -7.01 -26.67
N THR A 69 -13.68 -5.78 -26.77
CA THR A 69 -13.11 -5.31 -28.05
C THR A 69 -11.61 -5.51 -28.09
N TYR A 70 -11.16 -6.01 -29.24
CA TYR A 70 -9.75 -6.17 -29.55
C TYR A 70 -9.20 -4.86 -30.10
N GLN A 71 -8.04 -4.43 -29.59
CA GLN A 71 -7.42 -3.19 -30.02
C GLN A 71 -5.95 -3.45 -30.40
N SER A 72 -5.49 -2.74 -31.43
CA SER A 72 -4.06 -2.67 -31.73
C SER A 72 -3.39 -1.79 -30.68
N THR A 73 -2.28 -2.25 -30.11
CA THR A 73 -1.61 -1.50 -29.04
C THR A 73 -0.12 -1.38 -29.30
N TYR A 74 0.49 -0.30 -28.81
CA TYR A 74 1.89 0.00 -29.09
C TYR A 74 2.86 -1.12 -28.65
N CYS A 75 2.63 -1.75 -27.49
CA CYS A 75 3.56 -2.75 -26.96
C CYS A 75 3.27 -4.20 -27.36
N PHE A 76 2.16 -4.48 -28.06
CA PHE A 76 1.80 -5.82 -28.50
C PHE A 76 1.60 -5.82 -30.01
N LYS A 77 2.36 -6.66 -30.73
CA LYS A 77 2.33 -6.76 -32.20
C LYS A 77 1.08 -7.49 -32.74
N HIS A 78 0.08 -7.70 -31.91
CA HIS A 78 -1.17 -8.37 -32.24
C HIS A 78 -2.32 -7.66 -31.55
N LEU A 79 -3.53 -7.89 -32.06
CA LEU A 79 -4.77 -7.42 -31.47
C LEU A 79 -4.96 -8.06 -30.08
N ILE A 80 -5.11 -7.24 -29.06
CA ILE A 80 -5.22 -7.69 -27.67
C ILE A 80 -6.27 -6.87 -26.93
N ARG A 81 -6.96 -7.48 -25.96
CA ARG A 81 -7.94 -6.79 -25.12
C ARG A 81 -7.25 -6.23 -23.88
N GLN A 82 -7.84 -5.20 -23.26
CA GLN A 82 -7.26 -4.62 -22.04
C GLN A 82 -7.19 -5.63 -20.89
N ILE A 83 -8.16 -6.55 -20.80
CA ILE A 83 -8.15 -7.63 -19.81
C ILE A 83 -6.98 -8.61 -20.02
N ASP A 84 -6.65 -8.93 -21.27
CA ASP A 84 -5.53 -9.84 -21.57
C ASP A 84 -4.19 -9.18 -21.26
N ILE A 85 -4.06 -7.86 -21.51
CA ILE A 85 -2.90 -7.09 -21.06
C ILE A 85 -2.78 -7.14 -19.54
N LEU A 86 -3.88 -6.93 -18.82
CA LEU A 86 -3.89 -6.97 -17.36
C LEU A 86 -3.47 -8.35 -16.85
N ASN A 87 -4.03 -9.42 -17.41
CA ASN A 87 -3.70 -10.81 -17.07
C ASN A 87 -2.22 -11.11 -17.34
N PHE A 88 -1.71 -10.73 -18.51
CA PHE A 88 -0.29 -10.86 -18.84
C PHE A 88 0.62 -10.17 -17.80
N LEU A 89 0.23 -8.97 -17.34
CA LEU A 89 0.99 -8.25 -16.33
C LEU A 89 0.85 -8.82 -14.92
N LEU A 90 -0.28 -9.44 -14.59
CA LEU A 90 -0.50 -10.19 -13.34
C LEU A 90 0.29 -11.49 -13.32
N GLU A 91 0.40 -12.18 -14.46
CA GLU A 91 1.15 -13.44 -14.62
C GLU A 91 2.67 -13.24 -14.63
N LEU A 92 3.14 -12.05 -15.00
CA LEU A 92 4.56 -11.68 -14.98
C LEU A 92 5.22 -11.93 -13.62
N SER A 93 4.47 -11.91 -12.51
CA SER A 93 4.96 -12.39 -11.23
C SER A 93 3.84 -12.64 -10.22
N LEU A 94 3.98 -13.72 -9.44
CA LEU A 94 3.17 -13.94 -8.23
C LEU A 94 3.25 -12.77 -7.24
N GLU A 95 4.39 -12.08 -7.19
CA GLU A 95 4.61 -10.87 -6.37
C GLU A 95 3.62 -9.75 -6.68
N PHE A 96 3.12 -9.69 -7.92
CA PHE A 96 2.12 -8.71 -8.32
C PHE A 96 0.71 -9.08 -7.85
N GLN A 97 0.41 -10.36 -7.64
CA GLN A 97 -0.90 -10.81 -7.15
C GLN A 97 -1.09 -10.54 -5.65
N ILE A 98 -0.02 -10.57 -4.86
CA ILE A 98 -0.08 -10.44 -3.39
C ILE A 98 -0.78 -9.14 -2.95
N PRO A 99 -0.42 -7.95 -3.47
CA PRO A 99 -1.15 -6.72 -3.12
C PRO A 99 -2.62 -6.80 -3.48
N PHE A 100 -2.98 -7.36 -4.64
CA PHE A 100 -4.37 -7.46 -5.10
C PHE A 100 -5.18 -8.41 -4.24
N GLN A 101 -4.62 -9.55 -3.84
CA GLN A 101 -5.28 -10.46 -2.91
C GLN A 101 -5.47 -9.80 -1.55
N THR A 102 -4.45 -9.07 -1.07
CA THR A 102 -4.57 -8.29 0.17
C THR A 102 -5.68 -7.26 0.06
N PHE A 103 -5.79 -6.54 -1.06
CA PHE A 103 -6.89 -5.61 -1.31
C PHE A 103 -8.25 -6.27 -1.24
N LYS A 104 -8.40 -7.43 -1.91
CA LYS A 104 -9.65 -8.21 -1.87
C LYS A 104 -9.99 -8.66 -0.45
N THR A 105 -9.03 -9.19 0.30
CA THR A 105 -9.24 -9.61 1.69
C THR A 105 -9.74 -8.47 2.56
N TYR A 106 -9.22 -7.25 2.37
CA TYR A 106 -9.58 -6.10 3.21
C TYR A 106 -10.66 -5.19 2.61
N GLN A 107 -11.26 -5.55 1.47
CA GLN A 107 -12.16 -4.69 0.71
C GLN A 107 -13.34 -4.17 1.56
N ALA A 108 -13.99 -5.02 2.34
CA ALA A 108 -15.12 -4.63 3.19
C ALA A 108 -14.74 -3.55 4.23
N TYR A 109 -13.55 -3.63 4.82
CA TYR A 109 -13.06 -2.64 5.78
C TYR A 109 -12.70 -1.31 5.11
N ILE A 110 -12.15 -1.38 3.88
CA ILE A 110 -11.87 -0.20 3.06
C ILE A 110 -13.18 0.51 2.74
N GLU A 111 -14.22 -0.22 2.32
CA GLU A 111 -15.54 0.34 2.04
C GLU A 111 -16.15 1.00 3.28
N ASN A 112 -16.11 0.33 4.44
CA ASN A 112 -16.56 0.91 5.71
C ASN A 112 -15.84 2.24 6.01
N THR A 113 -14.52 2.28 5.83
CA THR A 113 -13.68 3.48 6.06
C THR A 113 -14.10 4.65 5.18
N LEU A 114 -14.38 4.39 3.90
CA LEU A 114 -14.74 5.42 2.93
C LEU A 114 -16.11 6.03 3.24
N ILE A 115 -17.05 5.23 3.76
CA ILE A 115 -18.41 5.67 4.12
C ILE A 115 -18.41 6.43 5.45
N THR A 116 -17.57 6.03 6.41
CA THR A 116 -17.58 6.66 7.74
C THR A 116 -16.99 8.08 7.76
N PRO A 117 -17.57 8.99 8.57
CA PRO A 117 -17.09 10.36 8.71
C PRO A 117 -15.93 10.51 9.74
N TYR A 118 -15.52 9.43 10.40
CA TYR A 118 -14.46 9.48 11.41
C TYR A 118 -13.10 9.83 10.80
N THR A 119 -12.30 10.59 11.56
CA THR A 119 -10.96 11.02 11.16
C THR A 119 -9.97 10.72 12.29
N ASP A 120 -8.77 10.29 11.93
CA ASP A 120 -7.70 9.99 12.89
C ASP A 120 -6.89 11.23 13.29
N GLY A 121 -7.24 12.42 12.81
CA GLY A 121 -6.50 13.66 13.02
C GLY A 121 -6.16 13.97 14.48
N PRO A 122 -7.10 13.86 15.45
CA PRO A 122 -6.79 14.04 16.86
C PRO A 122 -5.77 13.02 17.40
N ILE A 123 -5.89 11.75 17.01
CA ILE A 123 -5.00 10.67 17.42
C ILE A 123 -3.60 10.87 16.81
N GLU A 124 -3.52 11.24 15.53
CA GLU A 124 -2.27 11.59 14.86
C GLU A 124 -1.59 12.78 15.52
N GLY A 125 -2.35 13.81 15.92
CA GLY A 125 -1.84 14.96 16.65
C GLY A 125 -1.21 14.56 17.99
N ILE A 126 -1.86 13.67 18.73
CA ILE A 126 -1.32 13.11 19.98
C ILE A 126 -0.04 12.29 19.69
N ASN A 127 -0.08 11.42 18.69
CA ASN A 127 1.07 10.60 18.29
C ASN A 127 2.27 11.46 17.87
N HIS A 128 2.03 12.57 17.17
CA HIS A 128 3.07 13.52 16.79
C HIS A 128 3.69 14.19 18.02
N LYS A 129 2.88 14.67 18.96
CA LYS A 129 3.38 15.24 20.23
C LYS A 129 4.23 14.24 21.01
N ILE A 130 3.79 12.98 21.13
CA ILE A 130 4.55 11.91 21.79
C ILE A 130 5.89 11.67 21.07
N LYS A 131 5.91 11.66 19.73
CA LYS A 131 7.16 11.52 18.96
C LYS A 131 8.12 12.67 19.23
N VAL A 132 7.63 13.92 19.24
CA VAL A 132 8.45 15.10 19.57
C VAL A 132 9.05 14.99 20.97
N ILE A 133 8.24 14.64 21.97
CA ILE A 133 8.72 14.46 23.35
C ILE A 133 9.82 13.38 23.42
N LYS A 134 9.60 12.22 22.79
CA LYS A 134 10.60 11.14 22.73
C LYS A 134 11.91 11.60 22.08
N SER A 135 11.83 12.37 21.00
CA SER A 135 13.01 12.95 20.34
C SER A 135 13.75 13.95 21.23
N CYS A 136 13.04 14.83 21.94
CA CYS A 136 13.65 15.76 22.90
C CYS A 136 14.36 15.04 24.04
N ILE A 137 13.72 14.03 24.63
CA ILE A 137 14.31 13.21 25.71
C ILE A 137 15.60 12.54 25.22
N PHE A 138 15.59 11.95 24.03
CA PHE A 138 16.78 11.33 23.44
C PHE A 138 17.94 12.34 23.26
N VAL A 139 17.65 13.56 22.79
CA VAL A 139 18.69 14.61 22.65
C VAL A 139 19.26 14.98 24.01
N ILE A 140 18.42 15.22 25.02
CA ILE A 140 18.85 15.55 26.38
C ILE A 140 19.74 14.43 26.95
N GLN A 141 19.32 13.17 26.82
CA GLN A 141 20.09 12.01 27.26
C GLN A 141 21.48 11.93 26.60
N ASN A 142 21.62 12.35 25.34
CA ASN A 142 22.92 12.38 24.67
C ASN A 142 23.81 13.54 25.11
N LEU A 143 23.22 14.70 25.43
CA LEU A 143 23.96 15.86 25.94
C LEU A 143 24.46 15.64 27.38
N THR A 144 23.74 14.84 28.17
CA THR A 144 24.12 14.49 29.54
C THR A 144 25.11 13.34 29.64
N LYS A 145 25.50 12.71 28.51
CA LYS A 145 26.57 11.71 28.52
C LYS A 145 27.91 12.41 28.82
N PRO A 146 28.68 11.95 29.82
CA PRO A 146 30.00 12.52 30.08
C PRO A 146 30.86 12.35 28.83
N LYS A 147 31.37 13.46 28.29
CA LYS A 147 32.34 13.44 27.19
C LYS A 147 33.68 13.01 27.78
N THR A 148 34.04 11.73 27.63
CA THR A 148 35.40 11.26 27.90
C THR A 148 36.35 11.91 26.90
N LYS A 149 36.99 13.02 27.30
CA LYS A 149 38.22 13.47 26.67
C LYS A 149 39.28 12.42 27.02
N ILE A 150 39.63 11.58 26.07
CA ILE A 150 40.88 10.81 26.14
C ILE A 150 42.00 11.84 25.99
N LEU A 151 42.50 12.33 27.13
CA LEU A 151 43.80 12.98 27.20
C LEU A 151 44.82 11.85 27.14
N THR A 152 45.32 11.54 25.95
CA THR A 152 46.55 10.77 25.80
C THR A 152 47.70 11.72 26.15
N GLU A 153 48.43 11.37 27.21
CA GLU A 153 49.74 11.91 27.58
C GLU A 153 50.81 11.61 26.52
#